data_AF-A0A8T5BB69-F1
#
_entry.id   AF-A0A8T5BB69-F1
#
_cell.length_a   1.000
_cell.length_b   1.000
_cell.length_c   1.000
_cell.angle_alpha   90.00
_cell.angle_beta   90.00
_cell.angle_gamma   90.00
#
_symmetry.space_group_name_H-M   'P 1'
#
loop_
_entity.id
_entity.type
_entity.pdbx_description
1 polymer ?
#
loop_
_entity_poly.entity_id
_entity_poly.type
_entity_poly.pdbx_seq_one_letter_code
_entity_poly.pdbx_strand_id
1 'polypeptide(L)' 'MRRYTRWPDEYISRVARTVEETFGLVESGFEYVCEIDGAKIFRKRK' A
#
# COMPACT_ATOMS: atom_id res chain seq x y z
N MET A 1 -2.56 -33.53 11.35
CA MET A 1 -1.66 -32.42 10.97
C MET A 1 -2.44 -31.42 10.12
N ARG A 2 -2.89 -30.29 10.68
CA ARG A 2 -3.57 -29.24 9.91
C ARG A 2 -2.50 -28.40 9.19
N ARG A 3 -2.36 -28.59 7.87
CA ARG A 3 -1.51 -27.73 7.05
C ARG A 3 -2.25 -26.41 6.85
N TYR A 4 -1.84 -25.36 7.56
CA TYR A 4 -2.21 -24.00 7.20
C TYR A 4 -1.31 -23.58 6.04
N THR A 5 -1.79 -23.69 4.80
CA THR A 5 -1.16 -23.03 3.66
C THR A 5 -1.47 -21.54 3.78
N ARG A 6 -0.70 -20.83 4.62
CA ARG A 6 -0.80 -19.38 4.78
C ARG A 6 -0.11 -18.76 3.57
N TRP A 7 -0.88 -18.44 2.54
CA TRP A 7 -0.42 -17.56 1.47
C TRP A 7 -0.08 -16.22 2.11
N PRO A 8 1.17 -15.72 2.06
CA PRO A 8 1.40 -14.32 2.36
C PRO A 8 0.82 -13.58 1.16
N ASP A 9 -0.38 -13.01 1.30
CA ASP A 9 -0.79 -11.92 0.42
C ASP A 9 0.31 -10.85 0.51
N GLU A 10 1.24 -10.85 -0.44
CA GLU A 10 2.32 -9.87 -0.51
C GLU A 10 1.70 -8.54 -0.91
N TYR A 11 1.43 -7.69 0.06
CA TYR A 11 1.01 -6.31 -0.18
C TYR A 11 2.24 -5.41 -0.27
N ILE A 12 2.27 -4.53 -1.26
CA ILE A 12 3.28 -3.48 -1.34
C ILE A 12 2.67 -2.22 -0.72
N SER A 13 3.23 -1.80 0.42
CA SER A 13 2.87 -0.55 1.09
C SER A 13 3.87 0.53 0.72
N ARG A 14 3.37 1.70 0.30
CA ARG A 14 4.16 2.89 -0.04
C ARG A 14 3.61 4.08 0.74
N VAL A 15 4.49 5.00 1.12
CA VAL A 15 4.11 6.21 1.83
C VAL A 15 4.51 7.39 0.97
N ALA A 16 3.60 8.35 0.80
CA ALA A 16 3.88 9.63 0.16
C ALA A 16 3.69 10.76 1.16
N ARG A 17 4.62 11.70 1.16
CA ARG A 17 4.54 12.93 1.97
C ARG A 17 4.23 14.15 1.12
N THR A 18 4.37 14.01 -0.20
CA THR A 18 4.12 15.06 -1.18
C THR A 18 2.97 14.69 -2.10
N VAL A 19 2.37 15.73 -2.66
CA VAL A 19 1.27 15.57 -3.62
C VAL A 19 1.76 14.90 -4.91
N GLU A 20 2.98 15.20 -5.35
CA GLU A 20 3.59 14.58 -6.53
C GLU A 20 3.80 13.06 -6.37
N GLU A 21 4.34 12.62 -5.23
CA GLU A 21 4.45 11.18 -4.95
C GLU A 21 3.08 10.51 -4.85
N THR A 22 2.10 11.21 -4.27
CA THR A 22 0.72 10.71 -4.17
C THR A 22 0.13 10.45 -5.56
N PHE A 23 0.30 11.39 -6.50
CA PHE A 23 -0.16 11.20 -7.88
C PHE A 23 0.51 9.99 -8.53
N GLY A 24 1.84 9.84 -8.41
CA GLY A 24 2.55 8.70 -8.98
C GLY A 24 2.09 7.34 -8.39
N LEU A 25 1.75 7.30 -7.10
CA LEU A 25 1.21 6.10 -6.46
C LEU A 25 -0.22 5.79 -6.91
N VAL A 26 -1.07 6.81 -7.05
CA VAL A 26 -2.45 6.65 -7.56
C VAL A 26 -2.44 6.18 -9.01
N GLU A 27 -1.61 6.78 -9.87
CA GLU A 27 -1.45 6.35 -11.28
C GLU A 27 -0.86 4.95 -11.41
N SER A 28 0.04 4.57 -10.49
CA SER A 28 0.57 3.20 -10.40
C SER A 28 -0.48 2.18 -9.92
N GLY A 29 -1.70 2.61 -9.58
CA GLY A 29 -2.79 1.77 -9.11
C GLY A 29 -2.63 1.34 -7.66
N PHE A 30 -1.97 2.14 -6.83
CA PHE A 30 -2.03 1.96 -5.39
C PHE A 30 -3.29 2.62 -4.84
N GLU A 31 -3.91 1.95 -3.88
CA GLU A 31 -5.11 2.41 -3.21
C GLU A 31 -4.73 3.18 -1.95
N TYR A 32 -5.35 4.34 -1.75
CA TYR A 32 -5.18 5.12 -0.53
C TYR A 32 -5.82 4.40 0.65
N VAL A 33 -5.07 4.23 1.74
CA VAL A 33 -5.54 3.53 2.94
C VAL A 33 -5.85 4.53 4.04
N CYS A 34 -4.84 5.27 4.49
CA CYS A 34 -4.91 6.18 5.64
C CYS A 34 -3.79 7.21 5.58
N GLU A 35 -3.93 8.29 6.34
CA GLU A 35 -2.88 9.28 6.56
C GLU A 35 -2.50 9.26 8.04
N ILE A 36 -1.18 9.20 8.32
CA ILE A 36 -0.65 9.23 9.68
C ILE A 36 0.44 10.30 9.72
N ASP A 37 0.31 11.28 10.62
CA ASP A 37 1.30 12.35 10.80
C ASP A 37 1.58 13.16 9.51
N GLY A 38 0.53 13.39 8.71
CA GLY A 38 0.64 14.06 7.40
C GLY A 38 1.27 13.22 6.29
N ALA A 39 1.59 11.95 6.55
CA ALA A 39 2.09 11.01 5.55
C ALA A 39 0.95 10.10 5.06
N LYS A 40 0.65 10.15 3.77
CA LYS A 40 -0.39 9.34 3.12
C LYS A 40 0.15 7.94 2.81
N ILE A 41 -0.56 6.92 3.28
CA ILE A 41 -0.20 5.52 3.11
C ILE A 41 -1.05 4.92 1.98
N PHE A 42 -0.35 4.25 1.07
CA PHE A 42 -0.92 3.58 -0.09
C PHE A 42 -0.58 2.10 -0.06
N ARG A 43 -1.49 1.28 -0.58
CA ARG A 43 -1.36 -0.17 -0.63
C ARG A 43 -1.71 -0.66 -2.02
N LYS A 44 -0.94 -1.60 -2.55
CA LYS A 44 -1.28 -2.36 -3.75
C LYS A 44 -1.11 -3.85 -3.50
N ARG A 45 -2.01 -4.66 -4.06
CA ARG A 45 -1.82 -6.12 -4.13
C ARG A 45 -0.74 -6.42 -5.16
N LYS A 46 0.20 -7.31 -4.81
CA LYS A 46 1.18 -7.83 -5.78
C LYS A 46 0.49 -8.62 -6.88
#